data_AF-A0A971W540-F1
#
_entry.id   AF-A0A971W540-F1
#
_cell.length_a   1.000
_cell.length_b   1.000
_cell.length_c   1.000
_cell.angle_alpha   90.00
_cell.angle_beta   90.00
_cell.angle_gamma   90.00
#
_symmetry.space_group_name_H-M   'P 1'
#
loop_
_entity.id
_entity.type
_entity.pdbx_description
1 polymer ?
#
loop_
_entity_poly.entity_id
_entity_poly.type
_entity_poly.pdbx_seq_one_letter_code
_entity_poly.pdbx_strand_id
1 'polypeptide(L)'
;MRLRNSIENMDHAACSKYCLLILQWGGVRNKNDKRIQQLGSQICNYFREVEQIFSSDLLLSDYYRDGIIMNSGFTKIYALYLEDFIIYDGRVGAALGFLVRKFCEDMELNQVPPELLFAWGRGKEQTYKPGSINRRNPSKGHYIFPELLNNPKRHTESNIKANWLLKAILDNTQSKFNKLDQKMQLIALQSALFMIGYCVVDIN
;
A
#
# COMPACT_ATOMS: atom_id res chain seq x y z
N MET A 1 -19.69 2.21 8.04
CA MET A 1 -18.49 2.13 8.93
C MET A 1 -18.28 3.48 9.60
N ARG A 2 -17.87 3.55 10.88
CA ARG A 2 -17.84 4.82 11.65
C ARG A 2 -17.07 5.99 10.99
N LEU A 3 -15.95 5.70 10.30
CA LEU A 3 -15.19 6.70 9.54
C LEU A 3 -16.00 7.26 8.35
N ARG A 4 -16.57 6.37 7.51
CA ARG A 4 -17.42 6.75 6.38
C ARG A 4 -18.57 7.65 6.81
N ASN A 5 -19.30 7.27 7.86
CA ASN A 5 -20.40 8.08 8.40
C ASN A 5 -19.94 9.47 8.86
N SER A 6 -18.74 9.60 9.45
CA SER A 6 -18.21 10.92 9.85
C SER A 6 -17.87 11.81 8.66
N ILE A 7 -17.40 11.23 7.55
CA ILE A 7 -17.08 11.95 6.32
C ILE A 7 -18.37 12.39 5.62
N GLU A 8 -19.39 11.52 5.55
CA GLU A 8 -20.71 11.81 4.97
C GLU A 8 -21.41 12.96 5.72
N ASN A 9 -21.36 12.94 7.06
CA ASN A 9 -21.98 13.97 7.90
C ASN A 9 -21.14 15.23 8.10
N MET A 10 -19.98 15.35 7.44
CA MET A 10 -19.03 16.47 7.63
C MET A 10 -18.59 16.67 9.09
N ASP A 11 -18.60 15.60 9.89
CA ASP A 11 -18.14 15.63 11.27
C ASP A 11 -16.60 15.54 11.29
N HIS A 12 -15.95 16.70 11.14
CA HIS A 12 -14.50 16.81 11.11
C HIS A 12 -13.82 16.29 12.38
N ALA A 13 -14.45 16.49 13.54
CA ALA A 13 -13.91 16.05 14.82
C ALA A 13 -13.93 14.52 14.93
N ALA A 14 -15.06 13.88 14.58
CA ALA A 14 -15.15 12.43 14.55
C ALA A 14 -14.25 11.83 13.46
N CYS A 15 -14.18 12.44 12.28
CA CYS A 15 -13.29 11.99 11.20
C CYS A 15 -11.83 11.98 11.65
N SER A 16 -11.35 13.08 12.24
CA SER A 16 -10.00 13.19 12.80
C SER A 16 -9.75 12.15 13.89
N LYS A 17 -10.70 11.97 14.82
CA LYS A 17 -10.64 10.94 15.86
C LYS A 17 -10.48 9.54 15.28
N TYR A 18 -11.30 9.15 14.31
CA TYR A 18 -11.24 7.82 13.71
C TYR A 18 -9.96 7.60 12.90
N CYS A 19 -9.47 8.62 12.18
CA CYS A 19 -8.17 8.56 11.52
C CYS A 19 -7.02 8.31 12.51
N LEU A 20 -7.00 9.03 13.64
CA LEU A 20 -5.99 8.84 14.69
C LEU A 20 -6.06 7.45 15.33
N LEU A 21 -7.27 6.89 15.53
CA LEU A 21 -7.46 5.52 16.02
C LEU A 21 -6.92 4.48 15.04
N ILE A 22 -7.15 4.66 13.74
CA ILE A 22 -6.61 3.77 12.69
C ILE A 22 -5.08 3.83 12.66
N LEU A 23 -4.50 5.03 12.74
CA LEU A 23 -3.05 5.21 12.79
C LEU A 23 -2.42 4.59 14.05
N GLN A 24 -3.13 4.65 15.18
CA GLN A 24 -2.74 4.01 16.43
C GLN A 24 -2.78 2.48 16.32
N TRP A 25 -3.88 1.91 15.82
CA TRP A 25 -3.99 0.47 15.53
C TRP A 25 -2.87 -0.01 14.61
N GLY A 26 -2.55 0.75 13.57
CA GLY A 26 -1.49 0.43 12.62
C GLY A 26 -0.06 0.65 13.12
N GLY A 27 0.14 1.18 14.33
CA GLY A 27 1.48 1.49 14.89
C GLY A 27 2.26 2.55 14.09
N VAL A 28 1.55 3.46 13.40
CA VAL A 28 2.08 4.44 12.44
C VAL A 28 1.59 5.86 12.73
N ARG A 29 1.25 6.14 13.99
CA ARG A 29 0.76 7.45 14.45
C ARG A 29 1.81 8.55 14.34
N ASN A 30 3.07 8.26 14.65
CA ASN A 30 4.15 9.26 14.63
C ASN A 30 4.23 9.98 13.28
N LYS A 31 4.23 11.33 13.30
CA LYS A 31 4.23 12.25 12.15
C LYS A 31 2.92 12.27 11.34
N ASN A 32 2.19 11.16 11.27
CA ASN A 32 0.89 11.12 10.57
C ASN A 32 -0.22 11.79 11.39
N ASP A 33 -0.12 11.79 12.71
CA ASP A 33 -0.98 12.57 13.59
C ASP A 33 -0.94 14.07 13.27
N LYS A 34 0.25 14.64 13.06
CA LYS A 34 0.42 16.03 12.64
C LYS A 34 -0.23 16.30 11.28
N ARG A 35 -0.09 15.37 10.33
CA ARG A 35 -0.74 15.48 9.01
C ARG A 35 -2.26 15.48 9.12
N ILE A 36 -2.83 14.60 9.96
CA ILE A 36 -4.27 14.59 10.25
C ILE A 36 -4.72 15.92 10.90
N GLN A 37 -3.94 16.44 11.85
CA GLN A 37 -4.24 17.73 12.49
C GLN A 37 -4.17 18.90 11.50
N GLN A 38 -3.20 18.88 10.58
CA GLN A 38 -3.02 19.92 9.55
C GLN A 38 -4.16 19.99 8.55
N LEU A 39 -4.86 18.87 8.29
CA LEU A 39 -6.07 18.89 7.46
C LEU A 39 -7.21 19.69 8.12
N GLY A 40 -7.25 19.78 9.45
CA GLY A 40 -8.19 20.61 10.19
C GLY A 40 -9.65 20.39 9.75
N SER A 41 -10.35 21.49 9.47
CA SER A 41 -11.73 21.48 8.97
C SER A 41 -11.87 20.99 7.52
N GLN A 42 -10.77 20.79 6.79
CA GLN A 42 -10.80 20.24 5.43
C GLN A 42 -10.73 18.71 5.40
N ILE A 43 -10.58 18.05 6.54
CA ILE A 43 -10.35 16.59 6.58
C ILE A 43 -11.44 15.77 5.88
N CYS A 44 -12.72 16.14 6.01
CA CYS A 44 -13.79 15.40 5.33
C CYS A 44 -13.78 15.66 3.82
N ASN A 45 -13.55 16.91 3.39
CA ASN A 45 -13.43 17.26 1.97
C ASN A 45 -12.24 16.54 1.33
N TYR A 46 -11.11 16.50 2.04
CA TYR A 46 -9.91 15.77 1.64
C TYR A 46 -10.22 14.30 1.36
N PHE A 47 -10.91 13.60 2.27
CA PHE A 47 -11.23 12.19 2.02
C PHE A 47 -12.23 12.01 0.88
N ARG A 48 -13.22 12.90 0.72
CA ARG A 48 -14.12 12.85 -0.44
C ARG A 48 -13.38 13.02 -1.77
N GLU A 49 -12.43 13.95 -1.83
CA GLU A 49 -11.58 14.14 -3.01
C GLU A 49 -10.72 12.89 -3.28
N VAL A 50 -10.14 12.30 -2.24
CA VAL A 50 -9.39 11.04 -2.35
C VAL A 50 -10.27 9.89 -2.87
N GLU A 51 -11.50 9.76 -2.38
CA GLU A 51 -12.45 8.75 -2.87
C GLU A 51 -12.79 8.98 -4.35
N GLN A 52 -13.04 10.22 -4.76
CA GLN A 52 -13.27 10.55 -6.16
C GLN A 52 -12.07 10.17 -7.03
N ILE A 53 -10.85 10.49 -6.61
CA ILE A 53 -9.64 10.21 -7.40
C ILE A 53 -9.38 8.70 -7.48
N PHE A 54 -9.41 7.97 -6.36
CA PHE A 54 -9.08 6.54 -6.35
C PHE A 54 -10.19 5.62 -6.85
N SER A 55 -11.41 6.14 -7.05
CA SER A 55 -12.50 5.40 -7.70
C SER A 55 -12.66 5.74 -9.20
N SER A 56 -11.89 6.70 -9.71
CA SER A 56 -11.92 7.11 -11.12
C SER A 56 -11.06 6.19 -11.99
N ASP A 57 -11.41 6.07 -13.27
CA ASP A 57 -10.57 5.41 -14.26
C ASP A 57 -9.59 6.41 -14.88
N LEU A 58 -8.41 6.54 -14.25
CA LEU A 58 -7.37 7.50 -14.64
C LEU A 58 -6.13 6.80 -15.18
N LEU A 59 -5.33 7.54 -15.96
CA LEU A 59 -3.96 7.14 -16.24
C LEU A 59 -3.16 7.08 -14.93
N LEU A 60 -2.19 6.16 -14.85
CA LEU A 60 -1.40 5.94 -13.64
C LEU A 60 -0.77 7.23 -13.08
N SER A 61 -0.29 8.11 -13.97
CA SER A 61 0.33 9.39 -13.62
C SER A 61 -0.60 10.36 -12.89
N ASP A 62 -1.91 10.22 -13.08
CA ASP A 62 -2.91 11.22 -12.71
C ASP A 62 -3.55 10.93 -11.34
N TYR A 63 -3.25 9.76 -10.77
CA TYR A 63 -3.64 9.38 -9.41
C TYR A 63 -2.83 10.11 -8.33
N TYR A 64 -1.59 10.50 -8.63
CA TYR A 64 -0.82 11.33 -7.71
C TYR A 64 -1.08 12.81 -8.02
N ARG A 65 -1.66 13.51 -7.05
CA ARG A 65 -1.89 14.96 -7.11
C ARG A 65 -1.28 15.62 -5.89
N ASP A 66 -0.85 16.86 -6.06
CA ASP A 66 -0.40 17.68 -4.95
C ASP A 66 -1.51 17.80 -3.91
N GLY A 67 -1.16 17.63 -2.64
CA GLY A 67 -2.11 17.57 -1.53
C GLY A 67 -2.51 16.15 -1.11
N ILE A 68 -2.42 15.14 -1.98
CA ILE A 68 -2.68 13.75 -1.58
C ILE A 68 -1.53 13.25 -0.70
N ILE A 69 -1.87 12.88 0.53
CA ILE A 69 -0.92 12.32 1.48
C ILE A 69 -0.80 10.82 1.20
N MET A 70 0.33 10.39 0.63
CA MET A 70 0.59 8.97 0.40
C MET A 70 1.76 8.45 1.25
N ASN A 71 1.45 7.51 2.14
CA ASN A 71 2.41 6.74 2.93
C ASN A 71 1.71 5.52 3.57
N SER A 72 2.48 4.62 4.19
CA SER A 72 1.94 3.38 4.78
C SER A 72 0.89 3.57 5.88
N GLY A 73 0.83 4.76 6.51
CA GLY A 73 -0.22 5.11 7.47
C GLY A 73 -1.51 5.54 6.79
N PHE A 74 -1.42 6.42 5.79
CA PHE A 74 -2.59 6.88 5.04
C PHE A 74 -3.22 5.77 4.20
N THR A 75 -2.43 4.83 3.65
CA THR A 75 -2.99 3.64 2.97
C THR A 75 -3.85 2.76 3.89
N LYS A 76 -3.63 2.78 5.21
CA LYS A 76 -4.51 2.10 6.17
C LYS A 76 -5.84 2.81 6.35
N ILE A 77 -5.83 4.14 6.34
CA ILE A 77 -7.05 4.94 6.40
C ILE A 77 -7.84 4.72 5.11
N TYR A 78 -7.16 4.78 3.96
CA TYR A 78 -7.76 4.53 2.65
C TYR A 78 -8.34 3.12 2.53
N ALA A 79 -7.61 2.08 2.92
CA ALA A 79 -8.10 0.69 2.86
C ALA A 79 -9.32 0.41 3.76
N LEU A 80 -9.52 1.23 4.78
CA LEU A 80 -10.69 1.14 5.66
C LEU A 80 -11.82 2.07 5.23
N TYR A 81 -11.54 3.07 4.41
CA TYR A 81 -12.53 4.02 3.93
C TYR A 81 -13.08 3.61 2.55
N LEU A 82 -12.19 3.33 1.60
CA LEU A 82 -12.48 3.02 0.21
C LEU A 82 -12.77 1.53 0.01
N GLU A 83 -13.55 1.22 -1.02
CA GLU A 83 -13.75 -0.15 -1.47
C GLU A 83 -12.56 -0.62 -2.32
N ASP A 84 -12.24 -1.91 -2.23
CA ASP A 84 -11.18 -2.56 -3.01
C ASP A 84 -9.79 -1.88 -3.00
N PHE A 85 -9.47 -1.16 -1.93
CA PHE A 85 -8.19 -0.48 -1.76
C PHE A 85 -7.32 -1.18 -0.70
N ILE A 86 -6.09 -1.57 -1.06
CA ILE A 86 -5.21 -2.32 -0.17
C ILE A 86 -4.33 -1.43 0.72
N ILE A 87 -3.93 -2.00 1.85
CA ILE A 87 -2.89 -1.42 2.70
C ILE A 87 -1.52 -1.64 2.06
N TYR A 88 -1.00 -0.62 1.38
CA TYR A 88 0.36 -0.69 0.82
C TYR A 88 1.42 -0.29 1.86
N ASP A 89 1.86 -1.29 2.62
CA ASP A 89 3.00 -1.23 3.54
C ASP A 89 4.30 -1.68 2.84
N GLY A 90 5.45 -1.33 3.44
CA GLY A 90 6.76 -1.74 2.91
C GLY A 90 6.93 -3.26 2.74
N ARG A 91 6.23 -4.09 3.53
CA ARG A 91 6.21 -5.55 3.36
C ARG A 91 5.39 -5.98 2.15
N VAL A 92 4.25 -5.35 1.89
CA VAL A 92 3.44 -5.67 0.71
C VAL A 92 4.25 -5.39 -0.57
N GLY A 93 4.93 -4.24 -0.63
CA GLY A 93 5.85 -3.95 -1.73
C GLY A 93 7.02 -4.93 -1.84
N ALA A 94 7.59 -5.37 -0.70
CA ALA A 94 8.64 -6.39 -0.69
C ALA A 94 8.17 -7.74 -1.24
N ALA A 95 6.98 -8.21 -0.82
CA ALA A 95 6.41 -9.46 -1.30
C ALA A 95 6.09 -9.42 -2.80
N LEU A 96 5.46 -8.33 -3.26
CA LEU A 96 5.19 -8.15 -4.69
C LEU A 96 6.48 -8.13 -5.51
N GLY A 97 7.49 -7.37 -5.07
CA GLY A 97 8.79 -7.38 -5.74
C GLY A 97 9.45 -8.76 -5.77
N PHE A 98 9.34 -9.53 -4.68
CA PHE A 98 9.87 -10.89 -4.62
C PHE A 98 9.16 -11.84 -5.59
N LEU A 99 7.83 -11.82 -5.64
CA LEU A 99 7.04 -12.63 -6.55
C LEU A 99 7.30 -12.25 -8.02
N VAL A 100 7.40 -10.95 -8.31
CA VAL A 100 7.78 -10.46 -9.64
C VAL A 100 9.19 -10.91 -10.00
N ARG A 101 10.16 -10.83 -9.07
CA ARG A 101 11.50 -11.34 -9.30
C ARG A 101 11.46 -12.83 -9.65
N LYS A 102 10.74 -13.65 -8.87
CA LYS A 102 10.60 -15.08 -9.13
C LYS A 102 10.03 -15.35 -10.52
N PHE A 103 8.98 -14.64 -10.90
CA PHE A 103 8.44 -14.67 -12.25
C PHE A 103 9.49 -14.30 -13.31
N CYS A 104 10.28 -13.24 -13.10
CA CYS A 104 11.32 -12.84 -14.04
C CYS A 104 12.46 -13.88 -14.14
N GLU A 105 12.85 -14.49 -13.01
CA GLU A 105 13.82 -15.59 -12.93
C GLU A 105 13.31 -16.81 -13.72
N ASP A 106 12.07 -17.22 -13.48
CA ASP A 106 11.44 -18.38 -14.13
C ASP A 106 11.23 -18.18 -15.65
N MET A 107 11.01 -16.94 -16.08
CA MET A 107 10.82 -16.57 -17.48
C MET A 107 12.11 -16.08 -18.16
N GLU A 108 13.25 -16.15 -17.47
CA GLU A 108 14.57 -15.71 -17.96
C GLU A 108 14.59 -14.28 -18.54
N LEU A 109 13.90 -13.34 -17.89
CA LEU A 109 13.83 -11.96 -18.36
C LEU A 109 15.15 -11.21 -18.11
N ASN A 110 15.53 -10.33 -19.04
CA ASN A 110 16.75 -9.53 -18.87
C ASN A 110 16.66 -8.44 -17.80
N GLN A 111 15.44 -8.08 -17.37
CA GLN A 111 15.18 -7.07 -16.34
C GLN A 111 13.73 -7.17 -15.86
N VAL A 112 13.42 -6.48 -14.75
CA VAL A 112 12.04 -6.36 -14.27
C VAL A 112 11.25 -5.45 -15.21
N PRO A 113 10.07 -5.86 -15.70
CA PRO A 113 9.20 -4.98 -16.48
C PRO A 113 8.80 -3.71 -15.71
N PRO A 114 8.86 -2.50 -16.31
CA PRO A 114 8.54 -1.25 -15.62
C PRO A 114 7.15 -1.22 -14.96
N GLU A 115 6.18 -1.93 -15.55
CA GLU A 115 4.81 -2.06 -15.07
C GLU A 115 4.77 -2.82 -13.74
N LEU A 116 5.69 -3.76 -13.53
CA LEU A 116 5.79 -4.62 -12.34
C LEU A 116 6.83 -4.13 -11.31
N LEU A 117 7.40 -2.93 -11.50
CA LEU A 117 8.27 -2.29 -10.52
C LEU A 117 7.48 -1.80 -9.29
N PHE A 118 7.33 -2.68 -8.32
CA PHE A 118 6.73 -2.36 -7.02
C PHE A 118 7.77 -1.82 -6.04
N ALA A 119 7.52 -0.63 -5.50
CA ALA A 119 8.42 -0.04 -4.52
C ALA A 119 8.26 -0.67 -3.13
N TRP A 120 9.37 -1.00 -2.49
CA TRP A 120 9.37 -1.67 -1.18
C TRP A 120 9.88 -0.76 -0.06
N GLY A 121 9.60 -1.10 1.19
CA GLY A 121 9.97 -0.28 2.35
C GLY A 121 10.90 -1.00 3.32
N ARG A 122 11.97 -0.33 3.73
CA ARG A 122 12.97 -0.87 4.68
C ARG A 122 12.35 -1.37 5.98
N GLY A 123 12.88 -2.46 6.53
CA GLY A 123 12.57 -2.90 7.88
C GLY A 123 13.10 -1.93 8.94
N LYS A 124 12.36 -1.75 10.05
CA LYS A 124 12.79 -0.90 11.18
C LYS A 124 14.14 -1.33 11.77
N GLU A 125 14.50 -2.61 11.60
CA GLU A 125 15.77 -3.17 12.08
C GLU A 125 16.99 -2.48 11.46
N GLN A 126 16.89 -1.99 10.21
CA GLN A 126 17.96 -1.21 9.59
C GLN A 126 18.20 0.13 10.26
N THR A 127 17.22 0.67 10.99
CA THR A 127 17.39 1.89 11.78
C THR A 127 18.33 1.65 12.96
N TYR A 128 18.39 0.42 13.48
CA TYR A 128 19.19 0.07 14.66
C TYR A 128 20.47 -0.70 14.32
N LYS A 129 20.53 -1.36 13.15
CA LYS A 129 21.71 -2.06 12.64
C LYS A 129 22.03 -1.63 11.20
N PRO A 130 22.63 -0.44 11.00
CA PRO A 130 23.10 -0.01 9.68
C PRO A 130 24.07 -1.05 9.10
N GLY A 131 23.93 -1.38 7.80
CA GLY A 131 24.79 -2.34 7.10
C GLY A 131 24.32 -3.80 7.13
N SER A 132 23.32 -4.16 7.95
CA SER A 132 22.71 -5.50 7.85
C SER A 132 21.89 -5.65 6.56
N ILE A 133 21.93 -6.84 5.96
CA ILE A 133 21.11 -7.22 4.81
C ILE A 133 19.65 -6.82 5.08
N ASN A 134 19.05 -6.08 4.17
CA ASN A 134 17.64 -5.77 4.31
C ASN A 134 16.82 -7.00 3.97
N ARG A 135 16.24 -7.65 4.98
CA ARG A 135 15.37 -8.81 4.75
C ARG A 135 14.16 -8.53 3.85
N ARG A 136 13.81 -7.26 3.64
CA ARG A 136 12.70 -6.85 2.77
C ARG A 136 13.14 -6.47 1.37
N ASN A 137 14.44 -6.46 1.06
CA ASN A 137 14.90 -6.11 -0.29
C ASN A 137 14.62 -7.29 -1.23
N PRO A 138 13.71 -7.15 -2.21
CA PRO A 138 13.44 -8.21 -3.16
C PRO A 138 14.51 -8.27 -4.27
N SER A 139 15.38 -7.26 -4.40
CA SER A 139 16.34 -7.16 -5.50
C SER A 139 17.42 -8.24 -5.44
N LYS A 140 17.82 -8.76 -6.61
CA LYS A 140 18.93 -9.73 -6.77
C LYS A 140 19.46 -9.68 -8.19
N GLY A 141 20.78 -9.67 -8.35
CA GLY A 141 21.42 -9.56 -9.66
C GLY A 141 20.96 -8.30 -10.41
N HIS A 142 20.51 -8.46 -11.66
CA HIS A 142 19.97 -7.37 -12.48
C HIS A 142 18.49 -7.05 -12.21
N TYR A 143 17.79 -7.83 -11.39
CA TYR A 143 16.42 -7.54 -10.99
C TYR A 143 16.38 -6.56 -9.83
N ILE A 144 16.25 -5.27 -10.13
CA ILE A 144 16.33 -4.17 -9.15
C ILE A 144 14.96 -3.54 -8.91
N PHE A 145 14.58 -3.40 -7.64
CA PHE A 145 13.32 -2.79 -7.23
C PHE A 145 13.56 -1.49 -6.45
N PRO A 146 12.79 -0.43 -6.73
CA PRO A 146 12.96 0.84 -6.06
C PRO A 146 12.48 0.78 -4.61
N GLU A 147 13.06 1.61 -3.76
CA GLU A 147 12.56 1.83 -2.40
C GLU A 147 11.50 2.94 -2.36
N LEU A 148 10.57 2.89 -1.41
CA LEU A 148 9.52 3.90 -1.21
C LEU A 148 10.05 5.29 -0.78
N LEU A 149 11.27 5.37 -0.24
CA LEU A 149 12.02 6.57 0.18
C LEU A 149 11.27 7.91 0.03
N ASN A 150 10.55 8.38 1.06
CA ASN A 150 9.77 9.65 1.10
C ASN A 150 9.28 10.18 -0.27
N ASN A 151 8.81 9.29 -1.15
CA ASN A 151 8.43 9.60 -2.52
C ASN A 151 6.95 9.23 -2.66
N PRO A 152 6.04 10.17 -2.34
CA PRO A 152 4.62 9.89 -2.29
C PRO A 152 4.06 9.51 -3.66
N LYS A 153 4.59 10.09 -4.76
CA LYS A 153 4.24 9.69 -6.13
C LYS A 153 4.52 8.21 -6.38
N ARG A 154 5.74 7.76 -6.11
CA ARG A 154 6.12 6.34 -6.25
C ARG A 154 5.28 5.43 -5.37
N HIS A 155 4.97 5.86 -4.14
CA HIS A 155 4.08 5.11 -3.25
C HIS A 155 2.69 4.99 -3.85
N THR A 156 2.12 6.09 -4.36
CA THR A 156 0.80 6.09 -5.00
C THR A 156 0.78 5.15 -6.20
N GLU A 157 1.72 5.31 -7.14
CA GLU A 157 1.80 4.47 -8.34
C GLU A 157 1.94 2.98 -7.97
N SER A 158 2.78 2.66 -6.99
CA SER A 158 2.96 1.28 -6.52
C SER A 158 1.69 0.71 -5.88
N ASN A 159 0.94 1.53 -5.12
CA ASN A 159 -0.32 1.11 -4.51
C ASN A 159 -1.41 0.89 -5.55
N ILE A 160 -1.56 1.80 -6.52
CA ILE A 160 -2.56 1.70 -7.58
C ILE A 160 -2.30 0.46 -8.45
N LYS A 161 -1.06 0.28 -8.93
CA LYS A 161 -0.66 -0.93 -9.66
C LYS A 161 -0.96 -2.21 -8.87
N ALA A 162 -0.73 -2.18 -7.56
CA ALA A 162 -0.99 -3.36 -6.72
C ALA A 162 -2.50 -3.61 -6.56
N ASN A 163 -3.33 -2.57 -6.38
CA ASN A 163 -4.79 -2.72 -6.38
C ASN A 163 -5.25 -3.38 -7.69
N TRP A 164 -4.81 -2.86 -8.84
CA TRP A 164 -5.16 -3.43 -10.14
C TRP A 164 -4.69 -4.88 -10.31
N LEU A 165 -3.44 -5.17 -9.96
CA LEU A 165 -2.89 -6.53 -10.07
C LEU A 165 -3.65 -7.52 -9.17
N LEU A 166 -3.89 -7.18 -7.91
CA LEU A 166 -4.58 -8.08 -6.99
C LEU A 166 -6.05 -8.28 -7.38
N LYS A 167 -6.71 -7.22 -7.86
CA LYS A 167 -8.06 -7.32 -8.41
C LYS A 167 -8.08 -8.23 -9.64
N ALA A 168 -7.17 -8.03 -10.59
CA ALA A 168 -7.05 -8.87 -11.78
C ALA A 168 -6.75 -10.34 -11.43
N ILE A 169 -5.91 -10.61 -10.42
CA ILE A 169 -5.65 -11.98 -9.94
C ILE A 169 -6.94 -12.60 -9.40
N LEU A 170 -7.70 -11.89 -8.58
CA LEU A 170 -8.96 -12.40 -8.04
C LEU A 170 -10.00 -12.65 -9.13
N ASP A 171 -10.09 -11.75 -10.12
CA ASP A 171 -11.09 -11.85 -11.17
C ASP A 171 -10.72 -12.90 -12.25
N ASN A 172 -9.43 -13.16 -12.49
CA ASN A 172 -8.95 -14.00 -13.59
C ASN A 172 -8.30 -15.33 -13.17
N THR A 173 -8.22 -15.63 -11.87
CA THR A 173 -7.63 -16.89 -11.39
C THR A 173 -8.57 -17.63 -10.45
N GLN A 174 -8.37 -18.96 -10.36
CA GLN A 174 -9.06 -19.83 -9.41
C GLN A 174 -8.07 -20.24 -8.32
N SER A 175 -8.25 -19.72 -7.11
CA SER A 175 -7.40 -20.00 -5.96
C SER A 175 -8.24 -20.26 -4.70
N LYS A 176 -7.56 -20.62 -3.60
CA LYS A 176 -8.22 -20.74 -2.29
C LYS A 176 -8.82 -19.40 -1.81
N PHE A 177 -8.29 -18.27 -2.25
CA PHE A 177 -8.82 -16.95 -1.91
C PHE A 177 -10.21 -16.73 -2.53
N ASN A 178 -10.45 -17.23 -3.75
CA ASN A 178 -11.75 -17.11 -4.43
C ASN A 178 -12.88 -17.88 -3.74
N LYS A 179 -12.55 -18.79 -2.81
CA LYS A 179 -13.54 -19.54 -2.00
C LYS A 179 -14.00 -18.78 -0.76
N LEU A 180 -13.35 -17.66 -0.43
CA LEU A 180 -13.75 -16.79 0.67
C LEU A 180 -14.87 -15.85 0.23
N ASP A 181 -15.60 -15.30 1.19
CA ASP A 181 -16.53 -14.19 0.97
C ASP A 181 -15.84 -13.07 0.19
N GLN A 182 -16.52 -12.48 -0.79
CA GLN A 182 -15.95 -11.48 -1.71
C GLN A 182 -15.20 -10.36 -0.95
N LYS A 183 -15.78 -9.86 0.14
CA LYS A 183 -15.19 -8.81 1.00
C LYS A 183 -13.89 -9.24 1.70
N MET A 184 -13.68 -10.54 1.87
CA MET A 184 -12.50 -11.12 2.53
C MET A 184 -11.41 -11.51 1.54
N GLN A 185 -11.70 -11.64 0.25
CA GLN A 185 -10.74 -12.13 -0.74
C GLN A 185 -9.51 -11.22 -0.84
N LEU A 186 -9.74 -9.92 -1.07
CA LEU A 186 -8.67 -8.93 -1.15
C LEU A 186 -7.93 -8.77 0.19
N ILE A 187 -8.66 -8.81 1.31
CA ILE A 187 -8.09 -8.74 2.66
C ILE A 187 -7.16 -9.92 2.93
N ALA A 188 -7.56 -11.14 2.54
CA ALA A 188 -6.77 -12.34 2.72
C ALA A 188 -5.52 -12.32 1.83
N LEU A 189 -5.67 -11.90 0.57
CA LEU A 189 -4.56 -11.78 -0.37
C LEU A 189 -3.52 -10.73 0.09
N GLN A 190 -3.95 -9.53 0.48
CA GLN A 190 -3.03 -8.52 1.02
C GLN A 190 -2.36 -8.98 2.33
N SER A 191 -3.07 -9.76 3.15
CA SER A 191 -2.54 -10.28 4.42
C SER A 191 -1.47 -11.34 4.17
N ALA A 192 -1.67 -12.20 3.17
CA ALA A 192 -0.65 -13.15 2.74
C ALA A 192 0.61 -12.42 2.25
N LEU A 193 0.47 -11.39 1.40
CA LEU A 193 1.59 -10.57 0.95
C LEU A 193 2.33 -9.88 2.11
N PHE A 194 1.59 -9.37 3.09
CA PHE A 194 2.18 -8.76 4.27
C PHE A 194 3.03 -9.75 5.09
N MET A 195 2.60 -11.02 5.18
CA MET A 195 3.33 -12.08 5.86
C MET A 195 4.58 -12.51 5.07
N ILE A 196 4.45 -12.75 3.76
CA ILE A 196 5.57 -13.08 2.86
C ILE A 196 6.62 -11.97 2.92
N GLY A 197 6.17 -10.72 2.84
CA GLY A 197 7.02 -9.53 2.82
C GLY A 197 7.79 -9.26 4.11
N TYR A 198 7.58 -10.05 5.17
CA TYR A 198 8.39 -9.98 6.37
C TYR A 198 9.86 -10.27 6.07
N CYS A 199 10.14 -11.27 5.22
CA CYS A 199 11.45 -11.70 4.81
C CYS A 199 11.40 -12.29 3.39
N VAL A 200 12.07 -11.64 2.44
CA VAL A 200 12.12 -12.01 1.01
C VAL A 200 13.54 -12.18 0.50
N VAL A 201 14.51 -12.16 1.40
CA VAL A 201 15.88 -12.59 1.08
C VAL A 201 15.88 -14.11 0.97
N ASP A 202 16.61 -14.63 -0.01
CA ASP A 202 16.81 -16.07 -0.13
C ASP A 202 17.58 -16.52 1.12
N ILE A 203 16.93 -17.36 1.95
CA ILE A 203 17.60 -18.01 3.06
C ILE A 203 18.36 -19.17 2.44
N ASN A 204 19.69 -19.03 2.35
CA ASN A 204 20.59 -20.12 1.99
C ASN A 204 20.56 -21.22 3.07
#